data_AF-A0A7J5F065-F1
#
_entry.id   AF-A0A7J5F065-F1
#
_cell.length_a   1.000
_cell.length_b   1.000
_cell.length_c   1.000
_cell.angle_alpha   90.00
_cell.angle_beta   90.00
_cell.angle_gamma   90.00
#
_symmetry.space_group_name_H-M   'P 1'
#
loop_
_entity.id
_entity.type
_entity.pdbx_description
1 polymer ?
#
loop_
_entity_poly.entity_id
_entity_poly.type
_entity_poly.pdbx_seq_one_letter_code
_entity_poly.pdbx_strand_id
1 'polypeptide(L)'
;MDFLSSIDLSRMFTASLLAVVSMLSMVIGTWIGTSVRPSQRTGAIVMAFGTGALIQALAIELAMKSAQRLMAVEQMSGFDAWLRVAGGFIIGGLFYYFVNKWLEQRGAALRHPALAKFYALRTKQEESGQLLSHLSKAEIVRSLPPEEVEGVLTCVEPVTVRNGEMIFQQGDPGNAFYIIKSGTVNIVSETDGRPRTIAALGPGQSFGEMALLSGETRSASAVAVSDTDLLRLGKEQFTALLEVSPSLRAAIEQLNSQRILHNVHELKEAMDADHWKKIAASNIRRLSKFDELTFMKRHAASVNPMAMFLGAMMDTIPESLIIGASFVALESYSFTFLLAVFLSNLPEAMGSSSSMIEAGFSKGRIYALWGGLIAAGAAAAAAGNVFLFDAPPSVLTFVEALAGGGILAMVASVMMPEAYED
;
A
#
# COMPACT_ATOMS: atom_id res chain seq x y z
N MET A 1 16.84 11.88 50.57
CA MET A 1 17.13 10.44 50.68
C MET A 1 15.87 9.58 50.53
N ASP A 2 14.70 10.10 50.13
CA ASP A 2 13.43 9.33 50.22
C ASP A 2 12.63 9.13 48.92
N PHE A 3 13.25 9.17 47.73
CA PHE A 3 12.56 8.71 46.51
C PHE A 3 12.67 7.19 46.33
N LEU A 4 13.79 6.59 46.75
CA LEU A 4 14.01 5.14 46.64
C LEU A 4 13.29 4.36 47.75
N SER A 5 12.97 4.99 48.89
CA SER A 5 12.24 4.39 50.00
C SER A 5 10.72 4.36 49.80
N SER A 6 10.19 5.15 48.85
CA SER A 6 8.76 5.15 48.46
C SER A 6 8.43 4.16 47.33
N ILE A 7 9.43 3.48 46.77
CA ILE A 7 9.22 2.49 45.69
C ILE A 7 8.76 1.18 46.31
N ASP A 8 7.48 0.84 46.08
CA ASP A 8 6.98 -0.49 46.35
C ASP A 8 7.42 -1.47 45.26
N LEU A 9 8.48 -2.24 45.56
CA LEU A 9 9.04 -3.23 44.65
C LEU A 9 8.03 -4.31 44.24
N SER A 10 7.12 -4.69 45.15
CA SER A 10 6.10 -5.71 44.89
C SER A 10 5.09 -5.20 43.86
N ARG A 11 4.64 -3.95 44.05
CA ARG A 11 3.71 -3.29 43.12
C ARG A 11 4.34 -3.08 41.74
N MET A 12 5.57 -2.55 41.70
CA MET A 12 6.32 -2.35 40.46
C MET A 12 6.54 -3.67 39.69
N PHE A 13 6.93 -4.73 40.40
CA PHE A 13 7.14 -6.04 39.79
C PHE A 13 5.83 -6.62 39.23
N THR A 14 4.73 -6.49 39.96
CA THR A 14 3.42 -6.98 39.52
C THR A 14 2.91 -6.20 38.31
N ALA A 15 3.06 -4.86 38.29
CA ALA A 15 2.78 -4.03 37.13
C ALA A 15 3.57 -4.48 35.89
N SER A 16 4.86 -4.76 36.07
CA SER A 16 5.73 -5.26 34.99
C SER A 16 5.25 -6.63 34.49
N LEU A 17 4.85 -7.52 35.40
CA LEU A 17 4.33 -8.84 35.05
C LEU A 17 3.01 -8.74 34.27
N LEU A 18 2.12 -7.81 34.64
CA LEU A 18 0.87 -7.58 33.91
C LEU A 18 1.12 -7.10 32.47
N ALA A 19 2.11 -6.23 32.26
CA ALA A 19 2.53 -5.82 30.91
C ALA A 19 3.16 -6.97 30.12
N VAL A 20 3.96 -7.82 30.78
CA VAL A 20 4.46 -9.05 30.14
C VAL A 20 3.29 -9.93 29.71
N VAL A 21 2.31 -10.16 30.58
CA VAL A 21 1.12 -10.97 30.28
C VAL A 21 0.35 -10.40 29.09
N SER A 22 0.14 -9.09 29.03
CA SER A 22 -0.54 -8.47 27.88
C SER A 22 0.23 -8.66 26.58
N MET A 23 1.56 -8.61 26.62
CA MET A 23 2.42 -8.77 25.44
C MET A 23 2.74 -10.23 25.08
N LEU A 24 2.37 -11.23 25.91
CA LEU A 24 2.52 -12.64 25.53
C LEU A 24 1.73 -12.99 24.26
N SER A 25 0.66 -12.24 23.97
CA SER A 25 -0.06 -12.33 22.71
C SER A 25 0.84 -12.08 21.50
N MET A 26 1.92 -11.30 21.62
CA MET A 26 2.86 -11.08 20.53
C MET A 26 3.63 -12.36 20.18
N VAL A 27 4.05 -13.12 21.19
CA VAL A 27 4.73 -14.41 21.00
C VAL A 27 3.78 -15.43 20.40
N ILE A 28 2.54 -15.48 20.91
CA ILE A 28 1.48 -16.36 20.40
C ILE A 28 1.15 -16.00 18.95
N GLY A 29 0.95 -14.72 18.64
CA GLY A 29 0.66 -14.21 17.31
C GLY A 29 1.78 -14.52 16.32
N THR A 30 3.03 -14.30 16.73
CA THR A 30 4.22 -14.70 15.97
C THR A 30 4.24 -16.19 15.66
N TRP A 31 3.93 -17.03 16.65
CA TRP A 31 3.88 -18.47 16.47
C TRP A 31 2.79 -18.88 15.48
N ILE A 32 1.59 -18.31 15.59
CA ILE A 32 0.48 -18.53 14.66
C ILE A 32 0.86 -18.09 13.24
N GLY A 33 1.38 -16.87 13.08
CA GLY A 33 1.76 -16.30 11.79
C GLY A 33 2.87 -17.09 11.09
N THR A 34 3.82 -17.62 11.85
CA THR A 34 4.97 -18.36 11.30
C THR A 34 4.76 -19.87 11.13
N SER A 35 3.73 -20.45 11.78
CA SER A 35 3.50 -21.91 11.78
C SER A 35 2.18 -22.30 11.13
N VAL A 36 1.09 -21.59 11.41
CA VAL A 36 -0.27 -21.94 10.96
C VAL A 36 -0.64 -21.23 9.66
N ARG A 37 -0.06 -20.05 9.39
CA ARG A 37 -0.37 -19.19 8.22
C ARG A 37 -1.89 -19.08 7.98
N PRO A 38 -2.64 -18.51 8.94
CA PRO A 38 -4.08 -18.43 8.84
C PRO A 38 -4.53 -17.63 7.61
N SER A 39 -5.77 -17.89 7.18
CA SER A 39 -6.36 -17.15 6.06
C SER A 39 -6.46 -15.66 6.39
N GLN A 40 -6.31 -14.80 5.39
CA GLN A 40 -6.43 -13.34 5.52
C GLN A 40 -7.73 -12.92 6.21
N ARG A 41 -8.86 -13.56 5.89
CA ARG A 41 -10.16 -13.34 6.55
C ARG A 41 -10.12 -13.59 8.06
N THR A 42 -9.41 -14.64 8.50
CA THR A 42 -9.27 -14.94 9.93
C THR A 42 -8.45 -13.86 10.63
N GLY A 43 -7.39 -13.35 9.98
CA GLY A 43 -6.63 -12.21 10.46
C GLY A 43 -7.48 -10.95 10.61
N ALA A 44 -8.24 -10.61 9.58
CA ALA A 44 -9.13 -9.43 9.57
C ALA A 44 -10.22 -9.51 10.66
N ILE A 45 -10.85 -10.67 10.87
CA ILE A 45 -11.86 -10.86 11.93
C ILE A 45 -11.25 -10.64 13.32
N VAL A 46 -10.09 -11.25 13.58
CA VAL A 46 -9.40 -11.08 14.88
C VAL A 46 -8.95 -9.63 15.07
N MET A 47 -8.47 -8.98 14.02
CA MET A 47 -8.08 -7.57 14.05
C MET A 47 -9.25 -6.62 14.27
N ALA A 48 -10.40 -6.85 13.64
CA ALA A 48 -11.62 -6.08 13.85
C ALA A 48 -12.12 -6.21 15.30
N PHE A 49 -12.08 -7.42 15.85
CA PHE A 49 -12.45 -7.66 17.25
C PHE A 49 -11.49 -6.96 18.22
N GLY A 50 -10.18 -7.10 18.02
CA GLY A 50 -9.16 -6.42 18.83
C GLY A 50 -9.28 -4.89 18.76
N THR A 51 -9.56 -4.35 17.57
CA THR A 51 -9.82 -2.93 17.34
C THR A 51 -11.03 -2.45 18.14
N GLY A 52 -12.16 -3.18 18.08
CA GLY A 52 -13.35 -2.85 18.85
C GLY A 52 -13.11 -2.88 20.36
N ALA A 53 -12.38 -3.88 20.85
CA ALA A 53 -12.00 -4.00 22.25
C ALA A 53 -11.12 -2.82 22.72
N LEU A 54 -10.14 -2.42 21.92
CA LEU A 54 -9.31 -1.25 22.20
C LEU A 54 -10.13 0.04 22.23
N ILE A 55 -11.00 0.28 21.24
CA ILE A 55 -11.83 1.50 21.22
C ILE A 55 -12.71 1.58 22.49
N GLN A 56 -13.32 0.47 22.89
CA GLN A 56 -14.11 0.40 24.10
C GLN A 56 -13.26 0.66 25.36
N ALA A 57 -12.06 0.09 25.43
CA ALA A 57 -11.14 0.33 26.53
C ALA A 57 -10.65 1.79 26.56
N LEU A 58 -10.31 2.40 25.41
CA LEU A 58 -9.94 3.81 25.30
C LEU A 58 -11.05 4.74 25.80
N ALA A 59 -12.30 4.46 25.43
CA ALA A 59 -13.44 5.29 25.83
C ALA A 59 -13.71 5.22 27.34
N ILE A 60 -13.69 4.02 27.92
CA ILE A 60 -14.06 3.83 29.33
C ILE A 60 -12.85 4.01 30.26
N GLU A 61 -11.75 3.32 29.99
CA GLU A 61 -10.60 3.21 30.90
C GLU A 61 -9.68 4.42 30.83
N LEU A 62 -9.51 5.04 29.66
CA LEU A 62 -8.64 6.21 29.52
C LEU A 62 -9.45 7.50 29.54
N ALA A 63 -10.39 7.69 28.61
CA ALA A 63 -11.09 8.97 28.47
C ALA A 63 -12.06 9.26 29.64
N MET A 64 -13.02 8.36 29.89
CA MET A 64 -14.04 8.57 30.92
C MET A 64 -13.44 8.62 32.33
N LYS A 65 -12.58 7.65 32.69
CA LYS A 65 -11.92 7.64 34.01
C LYS A 65 -11.02 8.86 34.22
N SER A 66 -10.28 9.31 33.21
CA SER A 66 -9.48 10.55 33.33
C SER A 66 -10.37 11.78 33.57
N ALA A 67 -11.46 11.94 32.82
CA ALA A 67 -12.38 13.05 33.02
C ALA A 67 -13.00 13.01 34.42
N GLN A 68 -13.45 11.82 34.86
CA GLN A 68 -13.99 11.62 36.20
C GLN A 68 -12.98 11.93 37.31
N ARG A 69 -11.70 11.58 37.13
CA ARG A 69 -10.63 11.90 38.07
C ARG A 69 -10.47 13.40 38.25
N LEU A 70 -10.46 14.17 37.16
CA LEU A 70 -10.37 15.64 37.21
C LEU A 70 -11.59 16.28 37.87
N MET A 71 -12.79 15.77 37.59
CA MET A 71 -14.03 16.25 38.21
C MET A 71 -14.07 15.94 39.72
N ALA A 72 -13.68 14.74 40.12
CA ALA A 72 -13.78 14.28 41.51
C ALA A 72 -12.65 14.82 42.40
N VAL A 73 -11.42 14.86 41.90
CA VAL A 73 -10.23 15.18 42.71
C VAL A 73 -9.83 16.65 42.58
N GLU A 74 -9.84 17.22 41.37
CA GLU A 74 -9.52 18.64 41.14
C GLU A 74 -10.76 19.56 41.18
N GLN A 75 -11.95 19.01 41.46
CA GLN A 75 -13.23 19.74 41.49
C GLN A 75 -13.49 20.58 40.23
N MET A 76 -13.00 20.11 39.08
CA MET A 76 -13.17 20.80 37.82
C MET A 76 -14.61 20.69 37.29
N SER A 77 -15.03 21.69 36.52
CA SER A 77 -16.28 21.58 35.74
C SER A 77 -16.16 20.44 34.73
N GLY A 78 -17.28 19.79 34.41
CA GLY A 78 -17.28 18.67 33.46
C GLY A 78 -16.77 19.08 32.07
N PHE A 79 -17.09 20.29 31.63
CA PHE A 79 -16.59 20.83 30.37
C PHE A 79 -15.07 20.98 30.37
N ASP A 80 -14.49 21.58 31.41
CA ASP A 80 -13.04 21.81 31.50
C ASP A 80 -12.27 20.48 31.63
N ALA A 81 -12.82 19.51 32.35
CA ALA A 81 -12.23 18.17 32.47
C ALA A 81 -12.15 17.48 31.10
N TRP A 82 -13.26 17.46 30.35
CA TRP A 82 -13.30 16.89 29.00
C TRP A 82 -12.43 17.66 28.00
N LEU A 83 -12.33 18.98 28.13
CA LEU A 83 -11.45 19.79 27.29
C LEU A 83 -9.97 19.42 27.50
N ARG A 84 -9.53 19.18 28.75
CA ARG A 84 -8.17 18.71 29.04
C ARG A 84 -7.91 17.31 28.48
N VAL A 85 -8.85 16.39 28.64
CA VAL A 85 -8.74 15.03 28.07
C VAL A 85 -8.67 15.09 26.55
N ALA A 86 -9.57 15.83 25.90
CA ALA A 86 -9.56 16.02 24.45
C ALA A 86 -8.24 16.64 23.96
N GLY A 87 -7.72 17.64 24.67
CA GLY A 87 -6.41 18.23 24.39
C GLY A 87 -5.27 17.20 24.43
N GLY A 88 -5.23 16.36 25.46
CA GLY A 88 -4.27 15.26 25.55
C GLY A 88 -4.39 14.27 24.39
N PHE A 89 -5.62 13.85 24.05
CA PHE A 89 -5.87 12.95 22.90
C PHE A 89 -5.38 13.56 21.58
N ILE A 90 -5.64 14.85 21.33
CA ILE A 90 -5.18 15.53 20.12
C ILE A 90 -3.66 15.56 20.07
N ILE A 91 -3.00 15.95 21.16
CA ILE A 91 -1.53 16.03 21.23
C ILE A 91 -0.91 14.64 21.01
N GLY A 92 -1.45 13.63 21.68
CA GLY A 92 -1.00 12.24 21.54
C GLY A 92 -1.16 11.70 20.13
N GLY A 93 -2.33 11.92 19.52
CA GLY A 93 -2.60 11.50 18.14
C GLY A 93 -1.71 12.19 17.12
N LEU A 94 -1.46 13.50 17.28
CA LEU A 94 -0.52 14.24 16.44
C LEU A 94 0.91 13.73 16.59
N PHE A 95 1.35 13.53 17.83
CA PHE A 95 2.68 12.98 18.11
C PHE A 95 2.85 11.62 17.43
N TYR A 96 1.89 10.70 17.61
CA TYR A 96 1.88 9.41 16.95
C TYR A 96 1.95 9.55 15.42
N TYR A 97 1.10 10.39 14.82
CA TYR A 97 1.08 10.61 13.38
C TYR A 97 2.43 11.07 12.84
N PHE A 98 3.07 12.07 13.47
CA PHE A 98 4.34 12.61 12.99
C PHE A 98 5.49 11.61 13.15
N VAL A 99 5.55 10.89 14.28
CA VAL A 99 6.61 9.89 14.50
C VAL A 99 6.38 8.69 13.58
N ASN A 100 5.15 8.21 13.42
CA ASN A 100 4.82 7.14 12.48
C ASN A 100 5.21 7.52 11.05
N LYS A 101 4.84 8.72 10.60
CA LYS A 101 5.22 9.23 9.27
C LYS A 101 6.72 9.33 9.09
N TRP A 102 7.46 9.73 10.12
CA TRP A 102 8.92 9.78 10.09
C TRP A 102 9.56 8.38 10.00
N LEU A 103 8.99 7.39 10.70
CA LEU A 103 9.40 5.99 10.62
C LEU A 103 9.08 5.38 9.24
N GLU A 104 7.92 5.68 8.67
CA GLU A 104 7.51 5.23 7.34
C GLU A 104 8.52 5.65 6.26
N GLN A 105 8.97 6.90 6.29
CA GLN A 105 10.02 7.42 5.39
C GLN A 105 11.36 6.68 5.52
N ARG A 106 11.57 5.96 6.63
CA ARG A 106 12.79 5.17 6.92
C ARG A 106 12.57 3.66 6.72
N GLY A 107 11.49 3.27 6.04
CA GLY A 107 11.21 1.88 5.67
C GLY A 107 10.32 1.12 6.65
N ALA A 108 9.73 1.78 7.65
CA ALA A 108 8.77 1.13 8.55
C ALA A 108 7.41 0.86 7.88
N ALA A 109 7.11 1.47 6.72
CA ALA A 109 5.85 1.29 6.00
C ALA A 109 5.55 -0.17 5.64
N LEU A 110 6.60 -0.99 5.49
CA LEU A 110 6.50 -2.41 5.16
C LEU A 110 6.08 -3.29 6.36
N ARG A 111 5.88 -2.70 7.55
CA ARG A 111 5.36 -3.40 8.74
C ARG A 111 3.86 -3.68 8.66
N HIS A 112 3.12 -2.93 7.83
CA HIS A 112 1.69 -3.09 7.64
C HIS A 112 1.40 -3.53 6.19
N PRO A 113 0.91 -4.77 5.97
CA PRO A 113 0.57 -5.30 4.65
C PRO A 113 -0.33 -4.36 3.83
N ALA A 114 -1.33 -3.74 4.45
CA ALA A 114 -2.25 -2.81 3.81
C ALA A 114 -1.53 -1.57 3.24
N LEU A 115 -0.70 -0.91 4.07
CA LEU A 115 0.09 0.23 3.60
C LEU A 115 1.10 -0.16 2.52
N ALA A 116 1.77 -1.30 2.68
CA ALA A 116 2.71 -1.83 1.70
C ALA A 116 2.07 -2.00 0.32
N LYS A 117 0.83 -2.53 0.27
CA LYS A 117 0.03 -2.67 -0.95
C LYS A 117 -0.36 -1.33 -1.54
N PHE A 118 -0.77 -0.36 -0.70
CA PHE A 118 -1.08 0.99 -1.14
C PHE A 118 0.13 1.70 -1.78
N TYR A 119 1.30 1.61 -1.15
CA TYR A 119 2.55 2.14 -1.71
C TYR A 119 2.94 1.44 -3.02
N ALA A 120 2.78 0.10 -3.10
CA ALA A 120 3.02 -0.66 -4.32
C ALA A 120 2.10 -0.21 -5.47
N LEU A 121 0.82 0.01 -5.18
CA LEU A 121 -0.18 0.46 -6.16
C LEU A 121 0.18 1.85 -6.67
N ARG A 122 0.50 2.76 -5.75
CA ARG A 122 0.89 4.13 -6.10
C ARG A 122 2.15 4.16 -6.96
N THR A 123 3.15 3.35 -6.61
CA THR A 123 4.39 3.22 -7.41
C THR A 123 4.07 2.67 -8.81
N LYS A 124 3.23 1.63 -8.91
CA LYS A 124 2.78 1.09 -10.19
C LYS A 124 2.01 2.11 -11.02
N GLN A 125 1.14 2.92 -10.39
CA GLN A 125 0.42 4.00 -11.06
C GLN A 125 1.36 5.10 -11.57
N GLU A 126 2.39 5.47 -10.79
CA GLU A 126 3.40 6.45 -11.19
C GLU A 126 4.27 5.94 -12.35
N GLU A 127 4.76 4.69 -12.28
CA GLU A 127 5.53 4.04 -13.35
C GLU A 127 4.69 3.89 -14.63
N SER A 128 3.45 3.40 -14.49
CA SER A 128 2.52 3.27 -15.61
C SER A 128 2.13 4.63 -16.20
N GLY A 129 2.17 5.70 -15.40
CA GLY A 129 1.90 7.07 -15.83
C GLY A 129 2.81 7.55 -16.97
N GLN A 130 4.07 7.07 -17.02
CA GLN A 130 4.99 7.39 -18.12
C GLN A 130 4.61 6.65 -19.41
N LEU A 131 4.28 5.35 -19.33
CA LEU A 131 3.79 4.59 -20.49
C LEU A 131 2.45 5.14 -20.99
N LEU A 132 1.53 5.45 -20.08
CA LEU A 132 0.25 6.10 -20.36
C LEU A 132 0.42 7.45 -21.06
N SER A 133 1.47 8.21 -20.74
CA SER A 133 1.74 9.49 -21.41
C SER A 133 2.12 9.37 -22.89
N HIS A 134 2.68 8.22 -23.28
CA HIS A 134 2.99 7.93 -24.69
C HIS A 134 1.82 7.24 -25.38
N LEU A 135 1.19 6.29 -24.70
CA LEU A 135 0.04 5.53 -25.20
C LEU A 135 -1.19 6.42 -25.40
N SER A 136 -1.47 7.38 -24.51
CA SER A 136 -2.54 8.38 -24.69
C SER A 136 -2.39 9.23 -25.95
N LYS A 137 -1.20 9.32 -26.55
CA LYS A 137 -1.01 10.01 -27.83
C LYS A 137 -1.45 9.14 -29.02
N ALA A 138 -1.52 7.83 -28.86
CA ALA A 138 -1.90 6.93 -29.94
C ALA A 138 -3.41 6.91 -30.16
N GLU A 139 -3.85 7.17 -31.39
CA GLU A 139 -5.28 7.29 -31.74
C GLU A 139 -6.06 6.02 -31.37
N ILE A 140 -5.50 4.86 -31.70
CA ILE A 140 -6.09 3.54 -31.42
C ILE A 140 -6.25 3.26 -29.92
N VAL A 141 -5.39 3.86 -29.11
CA VAL A 141 -5.40 3.70 -27.65
C VAL A 141 -6.43 4.63 -27.02
N ARG A 142 -6.65 5.84 -27.57
CA ARG A 142 -7.72 6.73 -27.08
C ARG A 142 -9.12 6.15 -27.32
N SER A 143 -9.26 5.25 -28.28
CA SER A 143 -10.50 4.49 -28.52
C SER A 143 -10.74 3.38 -27.50
N LEU A 144 -9.75 3.03 -26.66
CA LEU A 144 -9.94 2.10 -25.56
C LEU A 144 -10.72 2.76 -24.42
N PRO A 145 -11.68 2.03 -23.81
CA PRO A 145 -12.17 2.35 -22.49
C PRO A 145 -10.98 2.46 -21.52
N PRO A 146 -10.87 3.54 -20.74
CA PRO A 146 -9.75 3.74 -19.81
C PRO A 146 -9.55 2.60 -18.80
N GLU A 147 -10.57 1.78 -18.57
CA GLU A 147 -10.56 0.59 -17.70
C GLU A 147 -9.75 -0.58 -18.27
N GLU A 148 -9.57 -0.64 -19.59
CA GLU A 148 -8.97 -1.79 -20.28
C GLU A 148 -7.49 -1.55 -20.63
N VAL A 149 -6.99 -0.34 -20.38
CA VAL A 149 -5.64 0.11 -20.72
C VAL A 149 -4.57 -0.66 -19.96
N GLU A 150 -4.86 -1.10 -18.72
CA GLU A 150 -3.94 -1.92 -17.93
C GLU A 150 -3.59 -3.24 -18.64
N GLY A 151 -4.57 -3.88 -19.30
CA GLY A 151 -4.32 -5.11 -20.06
C GLY A 151 -3.43 -4.89 -21.29
N VAL A 152 -3.54 -3.73 -21.93
CA VAL A 152 -2.66 -3.35 -23.05
C VAL A 152 -1.24 -3.10 -22.57
N LEU A 153 -1.08 -2.36 -21.46
CA LEU A 153 0.22 -2.05 -20.86
C LEU A 153 1.05 -3.30 -20.53
N THR A 154 0.40 -4.37 -20.08
CA THR A 154 1.08 -5.63 -19.75
C THR A 154 1.48 -6.46 -20.98
N CYS A 155 0.92 -6.18 -22.14
CA CYS A 155 1.12 -6.98 -23.36
C CYS A 155 2.02 -6.33 -24.41
N VAL A 156 2.39 -5.06 -24.22
CA VAL A 156 3.24 -4.32 -25.17
C VAL A 156 4.72 -4.43 -24.81
N GLU A 157 5.54 -4.69 -25.82
CA GLU A 157 6.99 -4.78 -25.72
C GLU A 157 7.65 -3.58 -26.41
N PRO A 158 8.56 -2.83 -25.76
CA PRO A 158 9.31 -1.77 -26.42
C PRO A 158 10.31 -2.36 -27.42
N VAL A 159 10.34 -1.82 -28.64
CA VAL A 159 11.27 -2.21 -29.72
C VAL A 159 11.88 -0.95 -30.32
N THR A 160 13.21 -0.91 -30.45
CA THR A 160 13.90 0.20 -31.11
C THR A 160 14.45 -0.28 -32.44
N VAL A 161 14.23 0.52 -33.49
CA VAL A 161 14.58 0.21 -34.88
C VAL A 161 15.40 1.37 -35.44
N ARG A 162 16.50 1.09 -36.13
CA ARG A 162 17.40 2.13 -36.66
C ARG A 162 16.87 2.71 -37.96
N ASN A 163 17.34 3.91 -38.31
CA ASN A 163 17.07 4.49 -39.63
C ASN A 163 17.46 3.53 -40.77
N GLY A 164 16.54 3.30 -41.71
CA GLY A 164 16.69 2.44 -42.87
C GLY A 164 16.36 0.97 -42.62
N GLU A 165 16.10 0.58 -41.37
CA GLU A 165 15.84 -0.81 -41.00
C GLU A 165 14.39 -1.21 -41.34
N MET A 166 14.24 -2.42 -41.87
CA MET A 166 12.94 -2.98 -42.26
C MET A 166 12.30 -3.71 -41.08
N ILE A 167 11.08 -3.32 -40.73
CA ILE A 167 10.33 -3.84 -39.60
C ILE A 167 9.61 -5.15 -39.99
N PHE A 168 9.05 -5.18 -41.20
CA PHE A 168 8.55 -6.39 -41.87
C PHE A 168 8.45 -6.14 -43.37
N GLN A 169 8.43 -7.22 -44.15
CA GLN A 169 8.31 -7.19 -45.59
C GLN A 169 6.89 -7.55 -46.05
N GLN A 170 6.49 -7.00 -47.19
CA GLN A 170 5.28 -7.44 -47.90
C GLN A 170 5.35 -8.94 -48.18
N GLY A 171 4.26 -9.65 -47.94
CA GLY A 171 4.17 -11.11 -48.06
C GLY A 171 4.54 -11.88 -46.79
N ASP A 172 5.14 -11.24 -45.78
CA ASP A 172 5.41 -11.89 -44.51
C ASP A 172 4.11 -12.28 -43.78
N PRO A 173 4.13 -13.30 -42.90
CA PRO A 173 3.01 -13.56 -42.01
C PRO A 173 2.80 -12.40 -41.02
N GLY A 174 1.53 -12.02 -40.80
CA GLY A 174 1.16 -11.04 -39.78
C GLY A 174 1.29 -11.61 -38.38
N ASN A 175 2.39 -11.28 -37.68
CA ASN A 175 2.69 -11.83 -36.34
C ASN A 175 2.66 -10.78 -35.20
N ALA A 176 2.55 -9.49 -35.53
CA ALA A 176 2.53 -8.43 -34.52
C ALA A 176 1.90 -7.13 -35.05
N PHE A 177 1.40 -6.32 -34.13
CA PHE A 177 0.91 -4.96 -34.32
C PHE A 177 1.90 -3.97 -33.69
N TYR A 178 2.01 -2.76 -34.24
CA TYR A 178 3.01 -1.78 -33.80
C TYR A 178 2.39 -0.39 -33.62
N ILE A 179 2.80 0.30 -32.55
CA ILE A 179 2.48 1.72 -32.28
C ILE A 179 3.78 2.52 -32.27
N ILE A 180 3.81 3.65 -32.98
CA ILE A 180 5.00 4.52 -33.06
C ILE A 180 5.03 5.45 -31.85
N LYS A 181 6.08 5.33 -31.02
CA LYS A 181 6.33 6.21 -29.87
C LYS A 181 7.12 7.45 -30.28
N SER A 182 8.14 7.27 -31.10
CA SER A 182 9.01 8.32 -31.66
C SER A 182 9.55 7.85 -33.01
N GLY A 183 9.98 8.78 -33.88
CA GLY A 183 10.50 8.46 -35.21
C GLY A 183 9.45 8.45 -36.31
N THR A 184 9.77 7.83 -37.45
CA THR A 184 8.93 7.84 -38.66
C THR A 184 9.10 6.54 -39.43
N VAL A 185 7.99 5.95 -39.85
CA VAL A 185 7.94 4.67 -40.58
C VAL A 185 7.21 4.88 -41.90
N ASN A 186 7.82 4.46 -43.01
CA ASN A 186 7.18 4.42 -44.31
C ASN A 186 6.58 3.05 -44.58
N ILE A 187 5.33 3.04 -45.05
CA ILE A 187 4.66 1.87 -45.59
C ILE A 187 4.87 1.86 -47.10
N VAL A 188 5.53 0.84 -47.61
CA VAL A 188 5.94 0.71 -49.01
C VAL A 188 5.32 -0.55 -49.59
N SER A 189 4.53 -0.43 -50.65
CA SER A 189 4.05 -1.59 -51.40
C SER A 189 4.75 -1.66 -52.74
N GLU A 190 5.02 -2.88 -53.18
CA GLU A 190 5.51 -3.17 -54.51
C GLU A 190 4.33 -3.59 -55.38
N THR A 191 4.00 -2.75 -56.36
CA THR A 191 2.98 -3.03 -57.39
C THR A 191 3.69 -2.92 -58.74
N ASP A 192 3.54 -3.93 -59.59
CA ASP A 192 4.20 -4.01 -60.91
C ASP A 192 5.75 -3.88 -60.88
N GLY A 193 6.39 -4.40 -59.82
CA GLY A 193 7.85 -4.41 -59.67
C GLY A 193 8.47 -3.03 -59.39
N ARG A 194 7.67 -2.04 -58.98
CA ARG A 194 8.16 -0.73 -58.54
C ARG A 194 7.73 -0.45 -57.11
N PRO A 195 8.68 -0.11 -56.20
CA PRO A 195 8.33 0.25 -54.83
C PRO A 195 7.65 1.62 -54.81
N ARG A 196 6.46 1.69 -54.22
CA ARG A 196 5.71 2.93 -54.01
C ARG A 196 5.43 3.12 -52.52
N THR A 197 5.81 4.28 -51.98
CA THR A 197 5.42 4.65 -50.61
C THR A 197 3.93 4.97 -50.60
N ILE A 198 3.17 4.21 -49.80
CA ILE A 198 1.73 4.38 -49.60
C ILE A 198 1.47 5.43 -48.53
N ALA A 199 2.21 5.39 -47.43
CA ALA A 199 2.03 6.28 -46.30
C ALA A 199 3.34 6.50 -45.53
N ALA A 200 3.48 7.67 -44.93
CA ALA A 200 4.50 7.97 -43.92
C ALA A 200 3.79 8.15 -42.57
N LEU A 201 4.18 7.35 -41.58
CA LEU A 201 3.55 7.28 -40.27
C LEU A 201 4.48 7.85 -39.20
N GLY A 202 3.95 8.70 -38.34
CA GLY A 202 4.66 9.37 -37.26
C GLY A 202 4.17 8.98 -35.85
N PRO A 203 4.67 9.67 -34.81
CA PRO A 203 4.33 9.37 -33.41
C PRO A 203 2.83 9.40 -33.14
N GLY A 204 2.32 8.38 -32.43
CA GLY A 204 0.90 8.20 -32.14
C GLY A 204 0.11 7.44 -33.22
N GLN A 205 0.72 7.17 -34.37
CA GLN A 205 0.11 6.31 -35.39
C GLN A 205 0.52 4.86 -35.19
N SER A 206 -0.30 3.95 -35.71
CA SER A 206 -0.08 2.50 -35.61
C SER A 206 -0.14 1.81 -36.96
N PHE A 207 0.46 0.63 -37.07
CA PHE A 207 0.49 -0.16 -38.30
C PHE A 207 0.59 -1.66 -38.03
N GLY A 208 0.32 -2.45 -39.06
CA GLY A 208 0.42 -3.90 -39.03
C GLY A 208 -0.84 -4.62 -38.51
N GLU A 209 -1.96 -3.92 -38.35
CA GLU A 209 -3.25 -4.48 -37.95
C GLU A 209 -3.92 -5.29 -39.07
N MET A 210 -3.73 -4.91 -40.33
CA MET A 210 -4.45 -5.51 -41.47
C MET A 210 -4.29 -7.03 -41.55
N ALA A 211 -3.05 -7.50 -41.56
CA ALA A 211 -2.72 -8.93 -41.64
C ALA A 211 -3.19 -9.72 -40.40
N LEU A 212 -3.35 -9.05 -39.25
CA LEU A 212 -3.87 -9.69 -38.03
C LEU A 212 -5.38 -9.84 -38.08
N LEU A 213 -6.09 -8.88 -38.69
CA LEU A 213 -7.55 -8.90 -38.81
C LEU A 213 -8.03 -9.76 -39.97
N SER A 214 -7.42 -9.66 -41.15
CA SER A 214 -7.84 -10.42 -42.33
C SER A 214 -7.33 -11.87 -42.31
N GLY A 215 -6.27 -12.15 -41.54
CA GLY A 215 -5.57 -13.43 -41.56
C GLY A 215 -4.67 -13.63 -42.79
N GLU A 216 -4.59 -12.63 -43.67
CA GLU A 216 -3.72 -12.65 -44.85
C GLU A 216 -2.27 -12.26 -44.49
N THR A 217 -1.36 -12.31 -45.47
CA THR A 217 0.01 -11.85 -45.33
C THR A 217 0.11 -10.32 -45.30
N ARG A 218 1.28 -9.77 -44.96
CA ARG A 218 1.53 -8.32 -44.98
C ARG A 218 1.26 -7.76 -46.37
N SER A 219 0.34 -6.81 -46.46
CA SER A 219 -0.04 -6.12 -47.70
C SER A 219 1.03 -5.16 -48.23
N ALA A 220 1.94 -4.71 -47.36
CA ALA A 220 3.03 -3.80 -47.68
C ALA A 220 4.21 -4.01 -46.71
N SER A 221 5.39 -3.54 -47.08
CA SER A 221 6.58 -3.49 -46.23
C SER A 221 6.54 -2.25 -45.32
N ALA A 222 7.12 -2.35 -44.13
CA ALA A 222 7.29 -1.22 -43.22
C ALA A 222 8.79 -0.96 -42.98
N VAL A 223 9.24 0.27 -43.23
CA VAL A 223 10.67 0.66 -43.15
C VAL A 223 10.81 1.92 -42.30
N ALA A 224 11.72 1.90 -41.33
CA ALA A 224 12.05 3.07 -40.53
C ALA A 224 12.84 4.10 -41.35
N VAL A 225 12.46 5.37 -41.28
CA VAL A 225 13.10 6.50 -41.98
C VAL A 225 13.93 7.37 -41.04
N SER A 226 13.81 7.10 -39.74
CA SER A 226 14.62 7.67 -38.66
C SER A 226 14.75 6.62 -37.56
N ASP A 227 15.63 6.83 -36.59
CA ASP A 227 15.66 5.98 -35.39
C ASP A 227 14.29 6.06 -34.71
N THR A 228 13.64 4.91 -34.58
CA THR A 228 12.22 4.79 -34.26
C THR A 228 12.03 3.89 -33.05
N ASP A 229 11.37 4.41 -32.01
CA ASP A 229 10.88 3.58 -30.90
C ASP A 229 9.44 3.15 -31.18
N LEU A 230 9.19 1.86 -31.03
CA LEU A 230 7.91 1.20 -31.25
C LEU A 230 7.44 0.52 -29.96
N LEU A 231 6.12 0.40 -29.83
CA LEU A 231 5.50 -0.57 -28.92
C LEU A 231 4.92 -1.71 -29.77
N ARG A 232 5.46 -2.91 -29.59
CA ARG A 232 5.07 -4.13 -30.30
C ARG A 232 4.05 -4.89 -29.46
N LEU A 233 2.96 -5.32 -30.10
CA LEU A 233 1.95 -6.21 -29.52
C LEU A 233 1.88 -7.48 -30.37
N GLY A 234 2.21 -8.64 -29.81
CA GLY A 234 2.20 -9.91 -30.53
C GLY A 234 0.79 -10.34 -30.96
N LYS A 235 0.70 -11.23 -31.95
CA LYS A 235 -0.56 -11.71 -32.52
C LYS A 235 -1.47 -12.34 -31.46
N GLU A 236 -0.94 -13.20 -30.59
CA GLU A 236 -1.75 -13.87 -29.56
C GLU A 236 -2.33 -12.85 -28.59
N GLN A 237 -1.52 -11.89 -28.14
CA GLN A 237 -1.97 -10.84 -27.21
C GLN A 237 -2.96 -9.88 -27.88
N PHE A 238 -2.73 -9.54 -29.15
CA PHE A 238 -3.63 -8.70 -29.94
C PHE A 238 -5.01 -9.34 -30.10
N THR A 239 -5.05 -10.63 -30.46
CA THR A 239 -6.32 -11.37 -30.58
C THR A 239 -7.04 -11.47 -29.24
N ALA A 240 -6.33 -11.81 -28.16
CA ALA A 240 -6.92 -11.88 -26.83
C ALA A 240 -7.50 -10.52 -26.38
N LEU A 241 -6.81 -9.42 -26.68
CA LEU A 241 -7.28 -8.08 -26.37
C LEU A 241 -8.56 -7.71 -27.15
N LEU A 242 -8.64 -8.10 -28.43
CA LEU A 242 -9.83 -7.89 -29.27
C LEU A 242 -11.03 -8.77 -28.88
N GLU A 243 -10.81 -9.87 -28.17
CA GLU A 243 -11.88 -10.70 -27.61
C GLU A 243 -12.45 -10.09 -26.31
N VAL A 244 -11.58 -9.51 -25.49
CA VAL A 244 -11.95 -8.85 -24.24
C VAL A 244 -12.62 -7.49 -24.48
N SER A 245 -12.25 -6.80 -25.57
CA SER A 245 -12.70 -5.44 -25.87
C SER A 245 -13.39 -5.31 -27.24
N PRO A 246 -14.73 -5.40 -27.30
CA PRO A 246 -15.49 -5.16 -28.53
C PRO A 246 -15.37 -3.72 -29.06
N SER A 247 -15.18 -2.74 -28.17
CA SER A 247 -14.99 -1.33 -28.52
C SER A 247 -13.65 -1.08 -29.22
N LEU A 248 -12.56 -1.70 -28.72
CA LEU A 248 -11.28 -1.70 -29.41
C LEU A 248 -11.42 -2.31 -30.81
N ARG A 249 -12.06 -3.48 -30.91
CA ARG A 249 -12.28 -4.15 -32.20
C ARG A 249 -12.96 -3.23 -33.20
N ALA A 250 -14.05 -2.59 -32.81
CA ALA A 250 -14.76 -1.65 -33.67
C ALA A 250 -13.86 -0.48 -34.11
N ALA A 251 -13.03 0.07 -33.20
CA ALA A 251 -12.11 1.15 -33.53
C ALA A 251 -11.01 0.73 -34.51
N ILE A 252 -10.43 -0.47 -34.34
CA ILE A 252 -9.41 -1.00 -35.26
C ILE A 252 -10.04 -1.30 -36.63
N GLU A 253 -11.23 -1.90 -36.66
CA GLU A 253 -11.97 -2.17 -37.91
C GLU A 253 -12.35 -0.88 -38.63
N GLN A 254 -12.74 0.17 -37.90
CA GLN A 254 -13.02 1.49 -38.46
C GLN A 254 -11.75 2.13 -39.05
N LEU A 255 -10.61 2.06 -38.34
CA LEU A 255 -9.32 2.53 -38.85
C LEU A 255 -8.89 1.78 -40.11
N ASN A 256 -9.08 0.45 -40.14
CA ASN A 256 -8.77 -0.37 -41.29
C ASN A 256 -9.67 -0.03 -42.50
N SER A 257 -10.97 0.15 -42.25
CA SER A 257 -11.95 0.55 -43.27
C SER A 257 -11.64 1.93 -43.87
N GLN A 258 -11.15 2.87 -43.05
CA GLN A 258 -10.70 4.19 -43.49
C GLN A 258 -9.42 4.12 -44.33
N ARG A 259 -8.50 3.20 -44.02
CA ARG A 259 -7.26 2.97 -44.78
C ARG A 259 -7.51 2.33 -46.14
N ILE A 260 -8.58 1.56 -46.30
CA ILE A 260 -8.97 0.91 -47.57
C ILE A 260 -9.56 1.92 -48.57
N LEU A 261 -10.13 3.05 -48.12
CA LEU A 261 -10.92 3.94 -48.99
C LEU A 261 -10.17 5.18 -49.55
N HIS A 262 -9.24 5.85 -48.85
CA HIS A 262 -8.32 6.83 -49.47
C HIS A 262 -7.28 7.43 -48.51
N ASN A 263 -6.24 8.06 -49.10
CA ASN A 263 -5.19 8.87 -48.47
C ASN A 263 -5.70 9.84 -47.39
N VAL A 264 -4.92 9.90 -46.31
CA VAL A 264 -5.02 10.74 -45.11
C VAL A 264 -5.66 12.13 -45.33
N HIS A 265 -6.86 12.33 -44.80
CA HIS A 265 -7.19 13.56 -44.08
C HIS A 265 -8.30 13.37 -43.04
N GLU A 266 -7.96 13.85 -41.84
CA GLU A 266 -8.82 14.35 -40.77
C GLU A 266 -9.92 13.45 -40.19
N LEU A 267 -9.69 13.02 -38.95
CA LEU A 267 -10.74 12.94 -37.92
C LEU A 267 -10.19 13.49 -36.59
N LYS A 268 -10.34 14.80 -36.42
CA LYS A 268 -10.32 15.47 -35.11
C LYS A 268 -11.68 15.23 -34.46
N GLU A 269 -11.69 14.43 -33.41
CA GLU A 269 -12.43 14.66 -32.14
C GLU A 269 -12.29 13.38 -31.29
N ALA A 270 -11.12 13.23 -30.67
CA ALA A 270 -10.91 12.23 -29.63
C ALA A 270 -10.92 12.94 -28.27
N MET A 271 -11.46 12.25 -27.26
CA MET A 271 -11.42 12.64 -25.84
C MET A 271 -10.05 13.22 -25.48
N ASP A 272 -10.05 14.38 -24.80
CA ASP A 272 -8.83 15.12 -24.43
C ASP A 272 -7.79 14.17 -23.79
N ALA A 273 -6.56 14.17 -24.31
CA ALA A 273 -5.54 13.19 -23.97
C ALA A 273 -5.18 13.24 -22.48
N ASP A 274 -5.22 14.44 -21.88
CA ASP A 274 -4.99 14.63 -20.45
C ASP A 274 -6.15 14.07 -19.61
N HIS A 275 -7.38 14.24 -20.09
CA HIS A 275 -8.56 13.68 -19.44
C HIS A 275 -8.57 12.14 -19.51
N TRP A 276 -8.31 11.56 -20.68
CA TRP A 276 -8.21 10.11 -20.87
C TRP A 276 -7.09 9.52 -20.00
N LYS A 277 -5.91 10.17 -19.95
CA LYS A 277 -4.79 9.74 -19.12
C LYS A 277 -5.14 9.73 -17.63
N LYS A 278 -5.86 10.74 -17.15
CA LYS A 278 -6.28 10.84 -15.74
C LYS A 278 -7.24 9.71 -15.37
N ILE A 279 -8.21 9.39 -16.23
CA ILE A 279 -9.14 8.29 -16.01
C ILE A 279 -8.41 6.94 -16.09
N ALA A 280 -7.55 6.73 -17.09
CA ALA A 280 -6.80 5.48 -17.26
C ALA A 280 -5.85 5.21 -16.08
N ALA A 281 -5.14 6.22 -15.59
CA ALA A 281 -4.30 6.09 -14.39
C ALA A 281 -5.11 5.73 -13.14
N SER A 282 -6.33 6.28 -13.00
CA SER A 282 -7.23 5.97 -11.87
C SER A 282 -7.87 4.57 -11.94
N ASN A 283 -7.81 3.92 -13.09
CA ASN A 283 -8.35 2.59 -13.32
C ASN A 283 -7.31 1.47 -13.18
N ILE A 284 -6.02 1.81 -13.06
CA ILE A 284 -4.98 0.88 -12.59
C ILE A 284 -5.23 0.64 -11.10
N ARG A 285 -6.10 -0.33 -10.81
CA ARG A 285 -6.58 -0.64 -9.45
C ARG A 285 -6.12 -2.00 -8.96
N ARG A 286 -5.51 -2.82 -9.81
CA ARG A 286 -5.10 -4.18 -9.44
C ARG A 286 -3.59 -4.29 -9.42
N LEU A 287 -3.03 -4.69 -8.29
CA LEU A 287 -1.74 -5.36 -8.34
C LEU A 287 -1.98 -6.83 -8.68
N SER A 288 -1.17 -7.37 -9.58
CA SER A 288 -1.01 -8.81 -9.63
C SER A 288 -0.23 -9.27 -8.38
N LYS A 289 -0.45 -10.51 -7.95
CA LYS A 289 0.35 -11.11 -6.85
C LYS A 289 1.85 -11.10 -7.16
N PHE A 290 2.21 -11.12 -8.45
CA PHE A 290 3.59 -10.99 -8.91
C PHE A 290 4.12 -9.56 -8.72
N ASP A 291 3.31 -8.54 -8.98
CA ASP A 291 3.66 -7.12 -8.76
C ASP A 291 3.91 -6.85 -7.28
N GLU A 292 3.04 -7.38 -6.40
CA GLU A 292 3.19 -7.30 -4.94
C GLU A 292 4.50 -7.94 -4.49
N LEU A 293 4.76 -9.18 -4.90
CA LEU A 293 5.99 -9.90 -4.54
C LEU A 293 7.25 -9.22 -5.07
N THR A 294 7.20 -8.66 -6.28
CA THR A 294 8.33 -7.96 -6.89
C THR A 294 8.62 -6.64 -6.17
N PHE A 295 7.56 -5.87 -5.86
CA PHE A 295 7.67 -4.66 -5.07
C PHE A 295 8.22 -4.95 -3.67
N MET A 296 7.68 -5.98 -2.99
CA MET A 296 8.18 -6.45 -1.69
C MET A 296 9.65 -6.86 -1.76
N LYS A 297 10.07 -7.65 -2.75
CA LYS A 297 11.49 -8.05 -2.87
C LYS A 297 12.42 -6.87 -3.13
N ARG A 298 12.01 -5.93 -3.99
CA ARG A 298 12.81 -4.74 -4.34
C ARG A 298 13.00 -3.82 -3.13
N HIS A 299 11.99 -3.73 -2.28
CA HIS A 299 12.03 -2.90 -1.07
C HIS A 299 12.46 -3.66 0.19
N ALA A 300 12.46 -5.01 0.17
CA ALA A 300 12.98 -5.83 1.28
C ALA A 300 14.45 -5.55 1.56
N ALA A 301 15.24 -5.20 0.53
CA ALA A 301 16.63 -4.80 0.68
C ALA A 301 16.80 -3.40 1.33
N SER A 302 15.78 -2.54 1.27
CA SER A 302 15.76 -1.22 1.92
C SER A 302 14.96 -1.20 3.23
N VAL A 303 14.33 -2.32 3.63
CA VAL A 303 13.71 -2.48 4.95
C VAL A 303 14.79 -2.29 6.01
N ASN A 304 14.62 -1.28 6.86
CA ASN A 304 15.43 -1.13 8.05
C ASN A 304 14.77 -1.92 9.21
N PRO A 305 15.37 -3.04 9.68
CA PRO A 305 14.85 -3.81 10.80
C PRO A 305 14.63 -2.97 12.07
N MET A 306 15.46 -1.94 12.26
CA MET A 306 15.36 -1.03 13.39
C MET A 306 14.14 -0.11 13.27
N ALA A 307 13.78 0.33 12.05
CA ALA A 307 12.60 1.16 11.86
C ALA A 307 11.30 0.39 12.13
N MET A 308 11.25 -0.89 11.75
CA MET A 308 10.14 -1.79 12.10
C MET A 308 10.01 -1.99 13.62
N PHE A 309 11.14 -2.25 14.29
CA PHE A 309 11.17 -2.42 15.74
C PHE A 309 10.78 -1.15 16.49
N LEU A 310 11.29 0.02 16.07
CA LEU A 310 10.93 1.32 16.65
C LEU A 310 9.45 1.64 16.45
N GLY A 311 8.86 1.23 15.32
CA GLY A 311 7.41 1.30 15.12
C GLY A 311 6.65 0.49 16.16
N ALA A 312 6.97 -0.79 16.33
CA ALA A 312 6.30 -1.65 17.32
C ALA A 312 6.49 -1.15 18.77
N MET A 313 7.65 -0.55 19.09
CA MET A 313 7.85 0.15 20.36
C MET A 313 6.88 1.31 20.55
N MET A 314 6.61 2.08 19.50
CA MET A 314 5.71 3.22 19.55
C MET A 314 4.26 2.83 19.86
N ASP A 315 3.86 1.63 19.45
CA ASP A 315 2.50 1.10 19.68
C ASP A 315 2.37 0.55 21.12
N THR A 316 3.36 -0.20 21.58
CA THR A 316 3.27 -0.97 22.84
C THR A 316 3.77 -0.25 24.11
N ILE A 317 4.67 0.74 23.98
CA ILE A 317 5.19 1.47 25.15
C ILE A 317 4.11 2.29 25.85
N PRO A 318 3.28 3.08 25.13
CA PRO A 318 2.19 3.82 25.77
C PRO A 318 1.23 2.89 26.54
N GLU A 319 0.87 1.75 25.95
CA GLU A 319 0.00 0.74 26.57
C GLU A 319 0.61 0.20 27.87
N SER A 320 1.88 -0.21 27.81
CA SER A 320 2.61 -0.76 28.97
C SER A 320 2.77 0.25 30.09
N LEU A 321 3.04 1.51 29.74
CA LEU A 321 3.16 2.61 30.70
C LEU A 321 1.83 2.90 31.41
N ILE A 322 0.70 2.86 30.69
CA ILE A 322 -0.65 2.99 31.30
C ILE A 322 -0.96 1.82 32.22
N ILE A 323 -0.67 0.58 31.80
CA ILE A 323 -0.83 -0.62 32.64
C ILE A 323 -0.10 -0.42 33.97
N GLY A 324 1.13 0.07 33.90
CA GLY A 324 1.95 0.37 35.07
C GLY A 324 1.40 1.49 35.95
N ALA A 325 1.03 2.62 35.36
CA ALA A 325 0.51 3.79 36.06
C ALA A 325 -0.83 3.51 36.76
N SER A 326 -1.66 2.67 36.16
CA SER A 326 -3.00 2.36 36.66
C SER A 326 -3.02 1.25 37.72
N PHE A 327 -1.90 0.55 37.91
CA PHE A 327 -1.83 -0.59 38.83
C PHE A 327 -1.60 -0.15 40.28
N VAL A 328 -2.60 -0.40 41.13
CA VAL A 328 -2.54 -0.17 42.59
C VAL A 328 -2.46 -1.50 43.34
N ALA A 329 -3.42 -2.39 43.09
CA ALA A 329 -3.52 -3.72 43.66
C ALA A 329 -4.32 -4.63 42.72
N LEU A 330 -4.14 -5.96 42.82
CA LEU A 330 -4.85 -6.92 41.96
C LEU A 330 -6.37 -6.91 42.16
N GLU A 331 -6.85 -6.65 43.38
CA GLU A 331 -8.28 -6.65 43.71
C GLU A 331 -9.05 -5.49 43.08
N SER A 332 -8.39 -4.37 42.83
CA SER A 332 -8.99 -3.16 42.25
C SER A 332 -8.63 -2.94 40.78
N TYR A 333 -7.79 -3.80 40.20
CA TYR A 333 -7.31 -3.65 38.84
C TYR A 333 -8.37 -4.04 37.80
N SER A 334 -8.61 -3.15 36.83
CA SER A 334 -9.48 -3.46 35.70
C SER A 334 -8.72 -4.24 34.63
N PHE A 335 -9.04 -5.52 34.51
CA PHE A 335 -8.46 -6.39 33.48
C PHE A 335 -8.99 -6.10 32.07
N THR A 336 -9.98 -5.22 31.91
CA THR A 336 -10.56 -4.89 30.60
C THR A 336 -9.54 -4.24 29.66
N PHE A 337 -8.77 -3.26 30.14
CA PHE A 337 -7.72 -2.63 29.33
C PHE A 337 -6.61 -3.63 28.98
N LEU A 338 -6.17 -4.44 29.96
CA LEU A 338 -5.15 -5.46 29.77
C LEU A 338 -5.58 -6.48 28.69
N LEU A 339 -6.83 -6.94 28.75
CA LEU A 339 -7.38 -7.87 27.78
C LEU A 339 -7.51 -7.23 26.39
N ALA A 340 -7.92 -5.97 26.30
CA ALA A 340 -8.00 -5.25 25.03
C ALA A 340 -6.62 -5.13 24.37
N VAL A 341 -5.59 -4.75 25.13
CA VAL A 341 -4.19 -4.71 24.70
C VAL A 341 -3.69 -6.10 24.31
N PHE A 342 -4.04 -7.14 25.06
CA PHE A 342 -3.67 -8.50 24.70
C PHE A 342 -4.28 -8.92 23.35
N LEU A 343 -5.57 -8.63 23.15
CA LEU A 343 -6.31 -8.99 21.95
C LEU A 343 -5.89 -8.20 20.71
N SER A 344 -5.45 -6.94 20.85
CA SER A 344 -4.95 -6.13 19.73
C SER A 344 -3.56 -6.54 19.26
N ASN A 345 -2.68 -6.88 20.21
CA ASN A 345 -1.30 -7.27 19.91
C ASN A 345 -1.20 -8.63 19.20
N LEU A 346 -2.21 -9.51 19.36
CA LEU A 346 -2.25 -10.83 18.73
C LEU A 346 -2.26 -10.78 17.18
N PRO A 347 -3.25 -10.15 16.53
CA PRO A 347 -3.31 -10.06 15.07
C PRO A 347 -2.14 -9.24 14.49
N GLU A 348 -1.70 -8.19 15.18
CA GLU A 348 -0.59 -7.35 14.72
C GLU A 348 0.73 -8.13 14.68
N ALA A 349 1.07 -8.85 15.75
CA ALA A 349 2.27 -9.67 15.79
C ALA A 349 2.23 -10.81 14.77
N MET A 350 1.04 -11.35 14.49
CA MET A 350 0.82 -12.37 13.48
C MET A 350 1.08 -11.83 12.06
N GLY A 351 0.50 -10.69 11.69
CA GLY A 351 0.69 -10.05 10.39
C GLY A 351 2.13 -9.59 10.19
N SER A 352 2.66 -8.83 11.14
CA SER A 352 4.03 -8.30 11.12
C SER A 352 5.08 -9.41 11.03
N SER A 353 4.91 -10.51 11.77
CA SER A 353 5.84 -11.65 11.69
C SER A 353 5.77 -12.36 10.34
N SER A 354 4.59 -12.46 9.71
CA SER A 354 4.45 -13.02 8.36
C SER A 354 5.19 -12.15 7.33
N SER A 355 5.00 -10.84 7.37
CA SER A 355 5.69 -9.88 6.50
C SER A 355 7.21 -9.90 6.70
N MET A 356 7.69 -10.04 7.95
CA MET A 356 9.13 -10.17 8.22
C MET A 356 9.73 -11.45 7.62
N ILE A 357 9.00 -12.58 7.66
CA ILE A 357 9.44 -13.82 7.01
C ILE A 357 9.52 -13.63 5.48
N GLU A 358 8.53 -12.97 4.88
CA GLU A 358 8.52 -12.66 3.45
C GLU A 358 9.66 -11.71 3.05
N ALA A 359 10.03 -10.78 3.94
CA ALA A 359 11.19 -9.91 3.79
C ALA A 359 12.54 -10.63 4.07
N GLY A 360 12.53 -11.92 4.40
CA GLY A 360 13.73 -12.75 4.55
C GLY A 360 14.33 -12.82 5.96
N PHE A 361 13.61 -12.40 7.00
CA PHE A 361 14.08 -12.51 8.38
C PHE A 361 14.05 -13.97 8.86
N SER A 362 15.02 -14.34 9.70
CA SER A 362 15.01 -15.65 10.36
C SER A 362 14.04 -15.67 11.55
N LYS A 363 13.41 -16.82 11.83
CA LYS A 363 12.50 -16.97 12.98
C LYS A 363 13.16 -16.54 14.30
N GLY A 364 14.42 -16.91 14.52
CA GLY A 364 15.16 -16.53 15.73
C GLY A 364 15.30 -15.02 15.90
N ARG A 365 15.53 -14.28 14.81
CA ARG A 365 15.62 -12.82 14.83
C ARG A 365 14.27 -12.18 15.18
N ILE A 366 13.17 -12.72 14.65
CA ILE A 366 11.81 -12.24 14.94
C ILE A 366 11.49 -12.42 16.43
N TYR A 367 11.72 -13.62 16.99
CA TYR A 367 11.51 -13.86 18.42
C TYR A 367 12.42 -12.99 19.30
N ALA A 368 13.66 -12.71 18.89
CA ALA A 368 14.54 -11.81 19.62
C ALA A 368 14.03 -10.36 19.63
N LEU A 369 13.47 -9.87 18.52
CA LEU A 369 12.85 -8.55 18.45
C LEU A 369 11.63 -8.46 19.37
N TRP A 370 10.71 -9.43 19.30
CA TRP A 370 9.54 -9.43 20.19
C TRP A 370 9.92 -9.61 21.66
N GLY A 371 10.92 -10.43 21.97
CA GLY A 371 11.45 -10.56 23.33
C GLY A 371 12.05 -9.25 23.85
N GLY A 372 12.77 -8.51 23.00
CA GLY A 372 13.27 -7.18 23.32
C GLY A 372 12.14 -6.18 23.57
N LEU A 373 11.06 -6.25 22.79
CA LEU A 373 9.88 -5.42 22.97
C LEU A 373 9.15 -5.72 24.28
N ILE A 374 9.00 -6.99 24.63
CA ILE A 374 8.42 -7.42 25.92
C ILE A 374 9.24 -6.89 27.09
N ALA A 375 10.58 -6.96 27.01
CA ALA A 375 11.45 -6.40 28.04
C ALA A 375 11.32 -4.87 28.14
N ALA A 376 11.22 -4.17 27.00
CA ALA A 376 11.00 -2.74 26.97
C ALA A 376 9.62 -2.35 27.55
N GLY A 377 8.56 -3.10 27.24
CA GLY A 377 7.23 -2.92 27.79
C GLY A 377 7.19 -3.16 29.30
N ALA A 378 7.82 -4.22 29.79
CA ALA A 378 7.96 -4.47 31.22
C ALA A 378 8.66 -3.31 31.94
N ALA A 379 9.74 -2.77 31.35
CA ALA A 379 10.44 -1.61 31.88
C ALA A 379 9.58 -0.33 31.84
N ALA A 380 8.80 -0.13 30.77
CA ALA A 380 7.87 0.99 30.64
C ALA A 380 6.75 0.91 31.68
N ALA A 381 6.23 -0.28 31.98
CA ALA A 381 5.25 -0.51 33.04
C ALA A 381 5.83 -0.27 34.43
N ALA A 382 7.06 -0.73 34.68
CA ALA A 382 7.78 -0.41 35.92
C ALA A 382 7.92 1.11 36.08
N ALA A 383 8.35 1.80 35.02
CA ALA A 383 8.49 3.25 35.02
C ALA A 383 7.15 3.97 35.24
N GLY A 384 6.07 3.52 34.58
CA GLY A 384 4.73 4.04 34.81
C GLY A 384 4.31 3.90 36.26
N ASN A 385 4.55 2.74 36.89
CA ASN A 385 4.21 2.53 38.29
C ASN A 385 5.05 3.36 39.26
N VAL A 386 6.34 3.56 38.96
CA VAL A 386 7.25 4.32 39.84
C VAL A 386 7.01 5.83 39.73
N PHE A 387 6.87 6.35 38.51
CA PHE A 387 6.85 7.78 38.26
C PHE A 387 5.45 8.38 38.17
N LEU A 388 4.42 7.59 37.87
CA LEU A 388 3.06 8.10 37.64
C LEU A 388 2.04 7.69 38.70
N PHE A 389 2.35 6.72 39.56
CA PHE A 389 1.43 6.26 40.61
C PHE A 389 1.02 7.39 41.57
N ASP A 390 1.99 8.16 42.08
CA ASP A 390 1.75 9.30 42.98
C ASP A 390 1.74 10.65 42.23
N ALA A 391 1.63 10.63 40.90
CA ALA A 391 1.60 11.86 40.12
C ALA A 391 0.32 12.68 40.40
N PRO A 392 0.39 14.02 40.33
CA PRO A 392 -0.81 14.84 40.42
C PRO A 392 -1.89 14.40 39.43
N PRO A 393 -3.18 14.44 39.79
CA PRO A 393 -4.28 13.98 38.93
C PRO A 393 -4.23 14.56 37.51
N SER A 394 -3.92 15.85 37.38
CA SER A 394 -3.70 16.53 36.10
C SER A 394 -2.57 15.94 35.26
N VAL A 395 -1.45 15.57 35.87
CA VAL A 395 -0.31 14.97 35.18
C VAL A 395 -0.65 13.55 34.72
N LEU A 396 -1.22 12.74 35.61
CA LEU A 396 -1.63 11.37 35.29
C LEU A 396 -2.67 11.36 34.17
N THR A 397 -3.69 12.22 34.26
CA THR A 397 -4.70 12.37 33.20
C THR A 397 -4.10 12.88 31.89
N PHE A 398 -3.14 13.80 31.92
CA PHE A 398 -2.47 14.24 30.70
C PHE A 398 -1.71 13.09 30.01
N VAL A 399 -0.98 12.28 30.78
CA VAL A 399 -0.22 11.14 30.25
C VAL A 399 -1.17 10.04 29.71
N GLU A 400 -2.22 9.70 30.45
CA GLU A 400 -3.25 8.75 29.99
C GLU A 400 -3.95 9.25 28.72
N ALA A 401 -4.33 10.54 28.66
CA ALA A 401 -4.96 11.12 27.50
C ALA A 401 -4.02 11.17 26.28
N LEU A 402 -2.75 11.48 26.50
CA LEU A 402 -1.72 11.47 25.44
C LEU A 402 -1.51 10.06 24.88
N ALA A 403 -1.38 9.06 25.75
CA ALA A 403 -1.28 7.67 25.33
C ALA A 403 -2.57 7.20 24.63
N GLY A 404 -3.75 7.57 25.13
CA GLY A 404 -5.04 7.27 24.51
C GLY A 404 -5.20 7.87 23.12
N GLY A 405 -4.72 9.11 22.92
CA GLY A 405 -4.64 9.74 21.61
C GLY A 405 -3.74 8.99 20.63
N GLY A 406 -2.58 8.54 21.11
CA GLY A 406 -1.65 7.73 20.31
C GLY A 406 -2.25 6.38 19.89
N ILE A 407 -2.87 5.65 20.83
CA ILE A 407 -3.53 4.36 20.54
C ILE A 407 -4.72 4.57 19.58
N LEU A 408 -5.49 5.64 19.75
CA LEU A 408 -6.59 5.97 18.83
C LEU A 408 -6.08 6.25 17.40
N ALA A 409 -4.97 6.98 17.27
CA ALA A 409 -4.34 7.24 15.98
C ALA A 409 -3.77 5.95 15.34
N MET A 410 -3.17 5.06 16.15
CA MET A 410 -2.73 3.74 15.72
C MET A 410 -3.92 2.92 15.19
N VAL A 411 -5.00 2.80 15.96
CA VAL A 411 -6.23 2.10 15.55
C VAL A 411 -6.77 2.64 14.21
N ALA A 412 -6.84 3.95 14.05
CA ALA A 412 -7.39 4.57 12.84
C ALA A 412 -6.49 4.43 11.60
N SER A 413 -5.17 4.51 11.79
CA SER A 413 -4.19 4.51 10.69
C SER A 413 -3.72 3.13 10.28
N VAL A 414 -3.82 2.14 11.18
CA VAL A 414 -3.26 0.80 10.99
C VAL A 414 -4.35 -0.26 11.07
N MET A 415 -4.94 -0.45 12.26
CA MET A 415 -5.77 -1.64 12.52
C MET A 415 -7.10 -1.63 11.75
N MET A 416 -7.71 -0.46 11.58
CA MET A 416 -8.95 -0.33 10.81
C MET A 416 -8.73 -0.63 9.31
N PRO A 417 -7.81 0.04 8.58
CA PRO A 417 -7.55 -0.28 7.17
C PRO A 417 -7.25 -1.76 6.93
N GLU A 418 -6.44 -2.37 7.79
CA GLU A 418 -6.04 -3.77 7.67
C GLU A 418 -7.19 -4.76 7.97
N ALA A 419 -8.23 -4.32 8.67
CA ALA A 419 -9.49 -5.07 8.82
C ALA A 419 -10.48 -4.89 7.65
N TYR A 420 -10.36 -3.81 6.85
CA TYR A 420 -11.30 -3.47 5.76
C TYR A 420 -10.82 -3.82 4.35
N GLU A 421 -9.51 -3.88 4.09
CA GLU A 421 -8.96 -4.03 2.73
C GLU A 421 -9.14 -5.42 2.08
N ASP A 422 -9.89 -6.33 2.73
CA ASP A 422 -10.20 -7.68 2.23
C ASP A 422 -11.70 -7.97 2.05
#